data_AF-A0A7C1IR31-F1
#
_entry.id   AF-A0A7C1IR31-F1
#
_cell.length_a   1.000
_cell.length_b   1.000
_cell.length_c   1.000
_cell.angle_alpha   90.00
_cell.angle_beta   90.00
_cell.angle_gamma   90.00
#
_symmetry.space_group_name_H-M   'P 1'
#
loop_
_entity.id
_entity.type
_entity.pdbx_description
1 polymer ?
#
loop_
_entity_poly.entity_id
_entity_poly.type
_entity_poly.pdbx_seq_one_letter_code
_entity_poly.pdbx_strand_id
1 'polypeptide(L)'
;MAINAFNKVDSIDNRKLNFLLSAFLCGLGLNTKYNMLVFATLLYFFIFWISYHIFRNLKKAVIDTLIYCFISLVMFFPFMLKNYLLTGSPLYPFLTDIFPTTNQFAFKNVSHFAFRKFFYGENLFQILATPIMVFFYGVENNIQYFDGVLNPFFVIMPIIAIFAMKDKLSTVLFLFGWLYNYFVLFLEPVSARFLLPSVPIFAYISGKYLSSLNLSNKKLWLLFLPFLLFNLYFGGKHIIDKDKWQYLLGKISKDEFLERKCSDYKSIKFINEHTPK
;
A
#
# COMPACT_ATOMS: atom_id res chain seq x y z
N MET A 1 -12.22 -2.88 10.75
CA MET A 1 -12.96 -1.72 11.31
C MET A 1 -14.02 -1.23 10.34
N ALA A 2 -13.69 -0.77 9.12
CA ALA A 2 -14.70 -0.32 8.13
C ALA A 2 -15.81 -1.35 7.87
N ILE A 3 -15.50 -2.64 7.71
CA ILE A 3 -16.52 -3.69 7.54
C ILE A 3 -17.39 -3.83 8.80
N ASN A 4 -16.76 -3.92 9.98
CA ASN A 4 -17.44 -4.08 11.27
C ASN A 4 -18.35 -2.89 11.59
N ALA A 5 -18.05 -1.69 11.09
CA ALA A 5 -18.91 -0.51 11.21
C ALA A 5 -20.34 -0.74 10.67
N PHE A 6 -20.51 -1.68 9.75
CA PHE A 6 -21.81 -2.02 9.16
C PHE A 6 -22.32 -3.42 9.54
N ASN A 7 -21.61 -4.14 10.39
CA ASN A 7 -22.00 -5.48 10.82
C ASN A 7 -23.24 -5.42 11.73
N LYS A 8 -24.39 -5.90 11.27
CA LYS A 8 -25.66 -5.83 12.02
C LYS A 8 -25.65 -6.64 13.33
N VAL A 9 -24.70 -7.57 13.49
CA VAL A 9 -24.53 -8.38 14.71
C VAL A 9 -23.90 -7.55 15.85
N ASP A 10 -23.13 -6.52 15.51
CA ASP A 10 -22.47 -5.68 16.51
C ASP A 10 -23.43 -4.65 17.12
N SER A 11 -23.20 -4.31 18.39
CA SER A 11 -23.96 -3.26 19.09
C SER A 11 -23.88 -1.93 18.32
N ILE A 12 -24.91 -1.07 18.48
CA ILE A 12 -24.95 0.24 17.82
C ILE A 12 -23.70 1.08 18.16
N ASP A 13 -23.27 1.04 19.42
CA ASP A 13 -22.10 1.79 19.89
C ASP A 13 -20.81 1.25 19.27
N ASN A 14 -20.66 -0.07 19.19
CA ASN A 14 -19.50 -0.69 18.53
C ASN A 14 -19.46 -0.37 17.04
N ARG A 15 -20.60 -0.31 16.36
CA ARG A 15 -20.66 0.09 14.94
C ARG A 15 -20.24 1.54 14.73
N LYS A 16 -20.78 2.47 15.53
CA LYS A 16 -20.40 3.89 15.48
C LYS A 16 -18.92 4.08 15.78
N LEU A 17 -18.41 3.42 16.81
CA LEU A 17 -16.99 3.47 17.17
C LEU A 17 -16.11 2.96 16.02
N ASN A 18 -16.42 1.79 15.46
CA ASN A 18 -15.68 1.23 14.31
C ASN A 18 -15.72 2.14 13.08
N PHE A 19 -16.84 2.82 12.83
CA PHE A 19 -16.98 3.78 11.75
C PHE A 19 -16.05 4.99 11.95
N LEU A 20 -16.15 5.63 13.12
CA LEU A 20 -15.36 6.81 13.47
C LEU A 20 -13.87 6.51 13.49
N LEU A 21 -13.47 5.40 14.14
CA LEU A 21 -12.07 4.96 14.18
C LEU A 21 -11.54 4.67 12.78
N SER A 22 -12.32 4.01 11.92
CA SER A 22 -11.88 3.74 10.56
C SER A 22 -11.68 5.02 9.75
N ALA A 23 -12.59 5.99 9.86
CA ALA A 23 -12.49 7.27 9.15
C ALA A 23 -11.29 8.10 9.66
N PHE A 24 -11.10 8.12 10.97
CA PHE A 24 -9.97 8.77 11.62
C PHE A 24 -8.62 8.15 11.19
N LEU A 25 -8.50 6.82 11.20
CA LEU A 25 -7.30 6.11 10.75
C LEU A 25 -7.05 6.29 9.25
N CYS A 26 -8.10 6.37 8.42
CA CYS A 26 -7.96 6.72 7.01
C CYS A 26 -7.33 8.12 6.85
N GLY A 27 -7.83 9.10 7.62
CA GLY A 27 -7.30 10.45 7.66
C GLY A 27 -5.84 10.54 8.15
N LEU A 28 -5.48 9.78 9.20
CA LEU A 28 -4.09 9.67 9.62
C LEU A 28 -3.21 9.03 8.53
N GLY A 29 -3.71 7.99 7.86
CA GLY A 29 -3.03 7.37 6.74
C GLY A 29 -2.71 8.36 5.62
N LEU A 30 -3.64 9.28 5.31
CA LEU A 30 -3.44 10.29 4.27
C LEU A 30 -2.22 11.20 4.54
N ASN A 31 -1.82 11.36 5.80
CA ASN A 31 -0.64 12.12 6.19
C ASN A 31 0.68 11.35 6.04
N THR A 32 0.66 10.07 5.67
CA THR A 32 1.87 9.23 5.60
C THR A 32 2.51 9.22 4.22
N LYS A 33 1.73 8.99 3.16
CA LYS A 33 2.16 8.92 1.77
C LYS A 33 1.02 9.23 0.81
N TYR A 34 1.35 9.79 -0.35
CA TYR A 34 0.38 10.15 -1.38
C TYR A 34 -0.37 8.96 -2.01
N ASN A 35 0.22 7.76 -2.03
CA ASN A 35 -0.48 6.53 -2.42
C ASN A 35 -1.75 6.26 -1.59
N MET A 36 -1.82 6.82 -0.37
CA MET A 36 -3.02 6.72 0.45
C MET A 36 -4.21 7.53 -0.12
N LEU A 37 -4.01 8.53 -0.97
CA LEU A 37 -5.11 9.22 -1.65
C LEU A 37 -5.93 8.25 -2.51
N VAL A 38 -5.26 7.34 -3.21
CA VAL A 38 -5.91 6.27 -3.98
C VAL A 38 -6.69 5.35 -3.05
N PHE A 39 -6.04 4.88 -1.98
CA PHE A 39 -6.67 3.99 -1.01
C PHE A 39 -7.91 4.62 -0.38
N ALA A 40 -7.82 5.87 0.07
CA ALA A 40 -8.91 6.62 0.68
C ALA A 40 -10.06 6.82 -0.31
N THR A 41 -9.77 7.17 -1.56
CA THR A 41 -10.78 7.34 -2.62
C THR A 41 -11.54 6.03 -2.86
N LEU A 42 -10.83 4.92 -3.05
CA LEU A 42 -11.45 3.60 -3.18
C LEU A 42 -12.24 3.23 -1.92
N LEU A 43 -11.79 3.66 -0.75
CA LEU A 43 -12.46 3.38 0.51
C LEU A 43 -13.76 4.16 0.61
N TYR A 44 -13.84 5.40 0.12
CA TYR A 44 -15.09 6.16 0.07
C TYR A 44 -16.13 5.46 -0.82
N PHE A 45 -15.73 4.92 -1.97
CA PHE A 45 -16.59 4.09 -2.81
C PHE A 45 -17.01 2.80 -2.12
N PHE A 46 -16.10 2.16 -1.38
CA PHE A 46 -16.42 0.98 -0.59
C PHE A 46 -17.43 1.28 0.53
N ILE A 47 -17.28 2.39 1.26
CA ILE A 47 -18.21 2.85 2.30
C ILE A 47 -19.58 3.13 1.72
N PHE A 48 -19.64 3.78 0.55
CA PHE A 48 -20.89 3.99 -0.18
C PHE A 48 -21.56 2.66 -0.51
N TRP A 49 -20.80 1.75 -1.13
CA TRP A 49 -21.30 0.44 -1.56
C TRP A 49 -21.80 -0.39 -0.39
N ILE A 50 -21.05 -0.50 0.71
CA ILE A 50 -21.40 -1.33 1.87
C ILE A 50 -22.62 -0.77 2.60
N SER A 51 -22.71 0.55 2.78
CA SER A 51 -23.89 1.20 3.37
C SER A 51 -25.13 0.97 2.52
N TYR A 52 -25.04 1.19 1.20
CA TYR A 52 -26.15 0.94 0.29
C TYR A 52 -26.56 -0.54 0.27
N HIS A 53 -25.59 -1.46 0.25
CA HIS A 53 -25.87 -2.88 0.19
C HIS A 53 -26.63 -3.40 1.43
N ILE A 54 -26.32 -2.84 2.61
CA ILE A 54 -26.83 -3.29 3.91
C ILE A 54 -28.16 -2.63 4.28
N PHE A 55 -28.30 -1.33 4.00
CA PHE A 55 -29.49 -0.54 4.35
C PHE A 55 -30.46 -0.35 3.18
N ARG A 56 -30.03 -0.60 1.93
CA ARG A 56 -30.82 -0.39 0.70
C ARG A 56 -31.38 1.03 0.59
N ASN A 57 -30.65 1.99 1.13
CA ASN A 57 -31.06 3.39 1.19
C ASN A 57 -29.95 4.28 0.63
N LEU A 58 -30.22 4.90 -0.52
CA LEU A 58 -29.25 5.76 -1.22
C LEU A 58 -28.87 6.99 -0.38
N LYS A 59 -29.86 7.66 0.24
CA LYS A 59 -29.62 8.83 1.09
C LYS A 59 -28.71 8.49 2.26
N LYS A 60 -28.93 7.35 2.91
CA LYS A 60 -28.08 6.86 3.99
C LYS A 60 -26.65 6.59 3.51
N ALA A 61 -26.49 5.93 2.37
CA ALA A 61 -25.17 5.65 1.80
C ALA A 61 -24.40 6.93 1.47
N VAL A 62 -25.05 7.92 0.86
CA VAL A 62 -24.44 9.23 0.58
C VAL A 62 -24.03 9.92 1.87
N ILE A 63 -24.91 9.99 2.88
CA ILE A 63 -24.62 10.62 4.17
C ILE A 63 -23.44 9.93 4.86
N ASP A 64 -23.45 8.60 4.93
CA ASP A 64 -22.35 7.85 5.55
C ASP A 64 -21.02 8.13 4.84
N THR A 65 -21.00 8.13 3.50
CA THR A 65 -19.77 8.46 2.75
C THR A 65 -19.33 9.91 2.97
N LEU A 66 -20.25 10.87 3.00
CA LEU A 66 -19.92 12.28 3.25
C LEU A 66 -19.35 12.49 4.66
N ILE A 67 -19.94 11.87 5.68
CA ILE A 67 -19.42 11.92 7.05
C ILE A 67 -18.04 11.27 7.11
N TYR A 68 -17.86 10.11 6.48
CA TYR A 68 -16.58 9.41 6.44
C TYR A 68 -15.49 10.27 5.80
N CYS A 69 -15.79 10.85 4.63
CA CYS A 69 -14.90 11.74 3.89
C CYS A 69 -14.57 13.01 4.68
N PHE A 70 -15.56 13.61 5.34
CA PHE A 70 -15.34 14.79 6.18
C PHE A 70 -14.35 14.50 7.31
N ILE A 71 -14.55 13.41 8.04
CA ILE A 71 -13.67 13.02 9.15
C ILE A 71 -12.24 12.78 8.64
N SER A 72 -12.06 12.02 7.56
CA SER A 72 -10.72 11.76 7.02
C SER A 72 -10.04 13.02 6.47
N LEU A 73 -10.79 13.93 5.82
CA LEU A 73 -10.25 15.18 5.28
C LEU A 73 -9.88 16.18 6.38
N VAL A 74 -10.64 16.26 7.47
CA VAL A 74 -10.28 17.10 8.63
C VAL A 74 -8.93 16.67 9.20
N MET A 75 -8.68 15.37 9.28
CA MET A 75 -7.39 14.84 9.72
C MET A 75 -6.26 15.07 8.71
N PHE A 76 -6.56 15.14 7.41
CA PHE A 76 -5.59 15.43 6.35
C PHE A 76 -5.32 16.93 6.14
N PHE A 77 -6.22 17.78 6.62
CA PHE A 77 -6.17 19.22 6.43
C PHE A 77 -4.86 19.88 6.92
N PRO A 78 -4.29 19.54 8.09
CA PRO A 78 -3.05 20.17 8.55
C PRO A 78 -1.90 20.03 7.55
N PHE A 79 -1.79 18.87 6.89
CA PHE A 79 -0.76 18.62 5.89
C PHE A 79 -1.02 19.39 4.59
N MET A 80 -2.26 19.41 4.09
CA MET A 80 -2.62 20.20 2.91
C MET A 80 -2.38 21.69 3.14
N LEU A 81 -2.75 22.21 4.31
CA LEU A 81 -2.53 23.60 4.67
C LEU A 81 -1.04 23.92 4.73
N LYS A 82 -0.23 23.07 5.39
CA LYS A 82 1.22 23.22 5.41
C LYS A 82 1.80 23.26 4.00
N ASN A 83 1.42 22.33 3.13
CA ASN A 83 1.92 22.30 1.75
C ASN A 83 1.52 23.55 0.97
N TYR A 84 0.28 24.00 1.13
CA TYR A 84 -0.20 25.21 0.47
C TYR A 84 0.59 26.45 0.93
N LEU A 85 0.81 26.61 2.23
CA LEU A 85 1.58 27.73 2.77
C LEU A 85 3.04 27.74 2.30
N LEU A 86 3.65 26.56 2.11
CA LEU A 86 5.05 26.43 1.73
C LEU A 86 5.29 26.46 0.21
N THR A 87 4.35 25.94 -0.57
CA THR A 87 4.57 25.66 -2.01
C THR A 87 3.49 26.24 -2.92
N GLY A 88 2.44 26.86 -2.37
CA GLY A 88 1.26 27.30 -3.11
C GLY A 88 0.33 26.18 -3.57
N SER A 89 0.70 24.91 -3.39
CA SER A 89 -0.07 23.74 -3.82
C SER A 89 -0.35 22.79 -2.64
N PRO A 90 -1.62 22.44 -2.36
CA PRO A 90 -1.97 21.61 -1.20
C PRO A 90 -1.49 20.16 -1.30
N LEU A 91 -1.23 19.68 -2.52
CA LEU A 91 -0.86 18.28 -2.81
C LEU A 91 0.54 18.14 -3.41
N TYR A 92 1.39 19.16 -3.26
CA TYR A 92 2.78 19.16 -3.72
C TYR A 92 3.58 17.93 -3.24
N PRO A 93 4.35 17.21 -4.08
CA PRO A 93 4.74 17.55 -5.45
C PRO A 93 3.81 16.97 -6.54
N PHE A 94 2.65 16.43 -6.17
CA PHE A 94 1.70 15.85 -7.11
C PHE A 94 0.66 16.87 -7.55
N LEU A 95 0.02 16.58 -8.69
CA LEU A 95 -1.09 17.37 -9.23
C LEU A 95 -0.75 18.85 -9.44
N THR A 96 0.51 19.18 -9.70
CA THR A 96 0.96 20.56 -9.96
C THR A 96 0.34 21.17 -11.22
N ASP A 97 -0.16 20.33 -12.14
CA ASP A 97 -0.92 20.78 -13.31
C ASP A 97 -2.33 21.29 -12.94
N ILE A 98 -2.89 20.83 -11.81
CA ILE A 98 -4.21 21.23 -11.31
C ILE A 98 -4.06 22.33 -10.23
N PHE A 99 -3.07 22.16 -9.34
CA PHE A 99 -2.74 23.10 -8.29
C PHE A 99 -1.33 23.64 -8.52
N PRO A 100 -1.20 24.79 -9.21
CA PRO A 100 0.10 25.37 -9.53
C PRO A 100 0.96 25.56 -8.29
N THR A 101 2.26 25.29 -8.43
CA THR A 101 3.24 25.47 -7.37
C THR A 101 4.07 26.73 -7.61
N THR A 102 4.39 27.45 -6.54
CA THR A 102 5.33 28.58 -6.57
C THR A 102 6.79 28.14 -6.49
N ASN A 103 7.03 26.85 -6.24
CA ASN A 103 8.38 26.31 -6.14
C ASN A 103 9.02 26.18 -7.54
N GLN A 104 10.03 27.01 -7.81
CA GLN A 104 10.78 27.02 -9.08
C GLN A 104 11.58 25.74 -9.33
N PHE A 105 11.85 24.96 -8.28
CA PHE A 105 12.55 23.68 -8.36
C PHE A 105 11.58 22.49 -8.44
N ALA A 106 10.29 22.73 -8.69
CA ALA A 106 9.31 21.66 -8.86
C ALA A 106 9.67 20.82 -10.08
N PHE A 107 10.05 19.56 -9.85
CA PHE A 107 10.31 18.62 -10.92
C PHE A 107 9.01 18.25 -11.63
N LYS A 108 9.00 18.36 -12.96
CA LYS A 108 7.89 17.85 -13.76
C LYS A 108 7.95 16.32 -13.75
N ASN A 109 6.97 15.69 -13.12
CA ASN A 109 6.92 14.23 -13.03
C ASN A 109 6.81 13.63 -14.44
N VAL A 110 7.78 12.78 -14.81
CA VAL A 110 7.67 11.94 -16.00
C VAL A 110 6.65 10.85 -15.69
N SER A 111 5.67 10.66 -16.58
CA SER A 111 4.65 9.63 -16.35
C SER A 111 5.29 8.25 -16.23
N HIS A 112 4.73 7.42 -15.37
CA HIS A 112 5.22 6.06 -15.16
C HIS A 112 5.31 5.26 -16.47
N PHE A 113 4.31 5.42 -17.34
CA PHE A 113 4.28 4.82 -18.67
C PHE A 113 5.45 5.27 -19.55
N ALA A 114 5.73 6.57 -19.60
CA ALA A 114 6.86 7.10 -20.36
C ALA A 114 8.18 6.59 -19.78
N PHE A 115 8.31 6.56 -18.46
CA PHE A 115 9.51 6.08 -17.80
C PHE A 115 9.81 4.62 -18.18
N ARG A 116 8.85 3.70 -18.01
CA ARG A 116 9.06 2.28 -18.36
C ARG A 116 9.28 2.07 -19.86
N LYS A 117 8.56 2.79 -20.72
CA LYS A 117 8.72 2.67 -22.17
C LYS A 117 10.11 3.12 -22.64
N PHE A 118 10.57 4.29 -22.20
CA PHE A 118 11.81 4.88 -22.72
C PHE A 118 13.07 4.38 -22.01
N PHE A 119 13.03 4.14 -20.69
CA PHE A 119 14.20 3.70 -19.93
C PHE A 119 14.35 2.18 -19.85
N TYR A 120 13.24 1.42 -19.88
CA TYR A 120 13.28 -0.05 -19.78
C TYR A 120 12.91 -0.75 -21.10
N GLY A 121 12.54 -0.01 -22.14
CA GLY A 121 12.19 -0.58 -23.45
C GLY A 121 10.93 -1.44 -23.41
N GLU A 122 10.08 -1.27 -22.39
CA GLU A 122 8.91 -2.11 -22.21
C GLU A 122 7.77 -1.72 -23.15
N ASN A 123 7.09 -2.73 -23.68
CA ASN A 123 5.91 -2.53 -24.51
C ASN A 123 4.66 -2.26 -23.65
N LEU A 124 3.59 -1.78 -24.29
CA LEU A 124 2.35 -1.43 -23.59
C LEU A 124 1.75 -2.61 -22.80
N PHE A 125 1.85 -3.84 -23.31
CA PHE A 125 1.33 -5.02 -22.63
C PHE A 125 2.10 -5.32 -21.34
N GLN A 126 3.43 -5.24 -21.38
CA GLN A 126 4.28 -5.39 -20.19
C GLN A 126 3.93 -4.33 -19.13
N ILE A 127 3.77 -3.08 -19.55
CA ILE A 127 3.41 -1.98 -18.65
C ILE A 127 2.03 -2.20 -18.02
N LEU A 128 1.01 -2.57 -18.81
CA LEU A 128 -0.34 -2.82 -18.30
C LEU A 128 -0.42 -4.07 -17.41
N ALA A 129 0.48 -5.05 -17.61
CA ALA A 129 0.59 -6.25 -16.78
C ALA A 129 1.39 -6.03 -15.47
N THR A 130 1.98 -4.85 -15.26
CA THR A 130 2.75 -4.48 -14.06
C THR A 130 2.08 -4.85 -12.73
N PRO A 131 0.76 -4.61 -12.53
CA PRO A 131 0.06 -4.97 -11.28
C PRO A 131 0.06 -6.47 -10.96
N ILE A 132 0.28 -7.31 -11.98
CA ILE A 132 0.45 -8.77 -11.83
C ILE A 132 1.92 -9.10 -11.70
N MET A 133 2.74 -8.59 -12.62
CA MET A 133 4.17 -8.91 -12.74
C MET A 133 4.95 -8.66 -11.45
N VAL A 134 4.58 -7.64 -10.68
CA VAL A 134 5.22 -7.32 -9.37
C VAL A 134 5.14 -8.44 -8.34
N PHE A 135 4.16 -9.34 -8.44
CA PHE A 135 4.06 -10.52 -7.56
C PHE A 135 4.97 -11.68 -7.97
N PHE A 136 5.53 -11.65 -9.18
CA PHE A 136 6.29 -12.77 -9.75
C PHE A 136 7.75 -12.43 -10.08
N TYR A 137 8.01 -11.20 -10.54
CA TYR A 137 9.31 -10.78 -11.07
C TYR A 137 10.04 -9.78 -10.18
N GLY A 138 9.58 -9.57 -8.95
CA GLY A 138 10.21 -8.66 -8.00
C GLY A 138 11.67 -9.03 -7.73
N VAL A 139 12.55 -8.02 -7.71
CA VAL A 139 13.97 -8.15 -7.36
C VAL A 139 14.36 -7.01 -6.40
N GLU A 140 15.12 -7.32 -5.36
CA GLU A 140 15.58 -6.32 -4.39
C GLU A 140 16.56 -5.33 -5.03
N ASN A 141 16.44 -4.05 -4.67
CA ASN A 141 17.31 -2.95 -5.13
C ASN A 141 17.32 -2.74 -6.66
N ASN A 142 16.28 -3.19 -7.36
CA ASN A 142 16.14 -2.99 -8.80
C ASN A 142 14.75 -2.42 -9.14
N ILE A 143 14.70 -1.14 -9.51
CA ILE A 143 13.45 -0.41 -9.79
C ILE A 143 12.74 -0.95 -11.05
N GLN A 144 13.48 -1.42 -12.06
CA GLN A 144 12.88 -2.03 -13.25
C GLN A 144 12.05 -3.26 -12.86
N TYR A 145 12.60 -4.06 -11.96
CA TYR A 145 11.99 -5.25 -11.37
C TYR A 145 11.37 -4.96 -10.01
N PHE A 146 10.74 -3.79 -9.90
CA PHE A 146 9.80 -3.45 -8.82
C PHE A 146 10.38 -3.37 -7.41
N ASP A 147 11.70 -3.28 -7.22
CA ASP A 147 12.39 -3.05 -5.94
C ASP A 147 11.70 -3.73 -4.72
N GLY A 148 11.89 -5.04 -4.61
CA GLY A 148 11.35 -5.90 -3.57
C GLY A 148 10.63 -7.14 -4.12
N VAL A 149 10.49 -8.16 -3.29
CA VAL A 149 9.90 -9.45 -3.66
C VAL A 149 8.59 -9.66 -2.89
N LEU A 150 7.47 -9.73 -3.61
CA LEU A 150 6.20 -10.17 -3.05
C LEU A 150 6.00 -11.66 -3.28
N ASN A 151 5.27 -12.30 -2.37
CA ASN A 151 4.92 -13.70 -2.52
C ASN A 151 3.78 -13.85 -3.55
N PRO A 152 3.94 -14.65 -4.63
CA PRO A 152 2.90 -14.88 -5.63
C PRO A 152 1.57 -15.39 -5.06
N PHE A 153 1.60 -16.07 -3.91
CA PHE A 153 0.40 -16.55 -3.23
C PHE A 153 -0.57 -15.41 -2.86
N PHE A 154 -0.06 -14.19 -2.65
CA PHE A 154 -0.91 -13.03 -2.36
C PHE A 154 -1.80 -12.63 -3.53
N VAL A 155 -1.52 -13.04 -4.76
CA VAL A 155 -2.40 -12.78 -5.92
C VAL A 155 -3.10 -14.05 -6.41
N ILE A 156 -2.43 -15.21 -6.37
CA ILE A 156 -3.01 -16.48 -6.84
C ILE A 156 -4.18 -16.93 -5.97
N MET A 157 -4.00 -16.97 -4.64
CA MET A 157 -5.03 -17.46 -3.72
C MET A 157 -6.32 -16.64 -3.71
N PRO A 158 -6.31 -15.28 -3.67
CA PRO A 158 -7.55 -14.53 -3.72
C PRO A 158 -8.25 -14.65 -5.08
N ILE A 159 -7.52 -14.84 -6.19
CA ILE A 159 -8.12 -15.11 -7.51
C ILE A 159 -8.88 -16.45 -7.49
N ILE A 160 -8.26 -17.51 -6.98
CA ILE A 160 -8.95 -18.80 -6.85
C ILE A 160 -10.18 -18.66 -5.94
N ALA A 161 -10.03 -17.95 -4.82
CA ALA A 161 -11.10 -17.72 -3.86
C ALA A 161 -12.32 -17.01 -4.46
N ILE A 162 -12.14 -15.96 -5.26
CA ILE A 162 -13.28 -15.24 -5.87
C ILE A 162 -14.09 -16.13 -6.83
N PHE A 163 -13.42 -16.98 -7.61
CA PHE A 163 -14.08 -17.89 -8.55
C PHE A 163 -14.73 -19.07 -7.84
N ALA A 164 -14.12 -19.58 -6.77
CA ALA A 164 -14.62 -20.72 -6.01
C ALA A 164 -15.80 -20.34 -5.10
N MET A 165 -15.67 -19.25 -4.34
CA MET A 165 -16.69 -18.85 -3.35
C MET A 165 -17.87 -18.09 -3.96
N LYS A 166 -17.63 -17.31 -5.03
CA LYS A 166 -18.62 -16.40 -5.65
C LYS A 166 -19.32 -15.46 -4.66
N ASP A 167 -18.62 -15.12 -3.57
CA ASP A 167 -19.12 -14.21 -2.54
C ASP A 167 -18.96 -12.74 -2.96
N LYS A 168 -20.05 -11.98 -2.91
CA LYS A 168 -20.09 -10.58 -3.36
C LYS A 168 -19.12 -9.70 -2.57
N LEU A 169 -19.02 -9.89 -1.25
CA LEU A 169 -18.11 -9.07 -0.43
C LEU A 169 -16.65 -9.35 -0.79
N SER A 170 -16.26 -10.62 -0.89
CA SER A 170 -14.92 -11.02 -1.35
C SER A 170 -14.60 -10.49 -2.75
N THR A 171 -15.54 -10.53 -3.69
CA THR A 171 -15.35 -9.95 -5.03
C THR A 171 -15.12 -8.44 -4.97
N VAL A 172 -15.89 -7.70 -4.18
CA VAL A 172 -15.73 -6.25 -4.05
C VAL A 172 -14.41 -5.90 -3.35
N LEU A 173 -14.02 -6.65 -2.31
CA LEU A 173 -12.72 -6.48 -1.65
C LEU A 173 -11.55 -6.82 -2.58
N PHE A 174 -11.70 -7.85 -3.41
CA PHE A 174 -10.72 -8.17 -4.44
C PHE A 174 -10.57 -7.03 -5.45
N LEU A 175 -11.69 -6.54 -5.98
CA LEU A 175 -11.70 -5.40 -6.91
C LEU A 175 -11.10 -4.14 -6.26
N PHE A 176 -11.41 -3.87 -5.00
CA PHE A 176 -10.79 -2.79 -4.24
C PHE A 176 -9.26 -2.93 -4.22
N GLY A 177 -8.75 -4.08 -3.79
CA GLY A 177 -7.30 -4.31 -3.68
C GLY A 177 -6.60 -4.30 -5.04
N TRP A 178 -7.28 -4.84 -6.06
CA TRP A 178 -6.79 -4.85 -7.43
C TRP A 178 -6.71 -3.46 -8.04
N LEU A 179 -7.78 -2.67 -7.93
CA LEU A 179 -7.81 -1.28 -8.40
C LEU A 179 -6.78 -0.42 -7.65
N TYR A 180 -6.60 -0.65 -6.35
CA TYR A 180 -5.55 0.01 -5.59
C TYR A 180 -4.16 -0.28 -6.18
N ASN A 181 -3.82 -1.56 -6.39
CA ASN A 181 -2.55 -1.93 -7.01
C ASN A 181 -2.42 -1.31 -8.40
N TYR A 182 -3.48 -1.35 -9.20
CA TYR A 182 -3.48 -0.76 -10.53
C TYR A 182 -3.14 0.73 -10.49
N PHE A 183 -3.88 1.53 -9.72
CA PHE A 183 -3.70 2.98 -9.68
C PHE A 183 -2.38 3.40 -9.02
N VAL A 184 -1.98 2.77 -7.92
CA VAL A 184 -0.75 3.14 -7.20
C VAL A 184 0.50 2.93 -8.04
N LEU A 185 0.52 1.88 -8.86
CA LEU A 185 1.66 1.59 -9.72
C LEU A 185 1.83 2.59 -10.86
N PHE A 186 0.84 3.43 -11.13
CA PHE A 186 0.93 4.51 -12.11
C PHE A 186 1.16 5.91 -11.49
N LEU A 187 1.21 6.03 -10.16
CA LEU A 187 1.49 7.30 -9.48
C LEU A 187 2.97 7.57 -9.24
N GLU A 188 3.77 6.54 -8.99
CA GLU A 188 5.18 6.65 -8.62
C GLU A 188 6.01 5.55 -9.31
N PRO A 189 7.36 5.67 -9.37
CA PRO A 189 8.22 4.58 -9.81
C PRO A 189 7.94 3.31 -8.99
N VAL A 190 7.59 2.21 -9.66
CA VAL A 190 7.05 1.02 -8.98
C VAL A 190 8.05 0.42 -7.99
N SER A 191 7.62 0.31 -6.74
CA SER A 191 8.22 -0.59 -5.75
C SER A 191 7.14 -1.50 -5.16
N ALA A 192 7.52 -2.75 -4.88
CA ALA A 192 6.70 -3.79 -4.29
C ALA A 192 6.05 -3.34 -2.96
N ARG A 193 6.75 -2.48 -2.21
CA ARG A 193 6.26 -1.92 -0.95
C ARG A 193 5.00 -1.07 -1.09
N PHE A 194 4.72 -0.54 -2.28
CA PHE A 194 3.53 0.28 -2.51
C PHE A 194 2.25 -0.54 -2.60
N LEU A 195 2.36 -1.85 -2.86
CA LEU A 195 1.23 -2.77 -2.88
C LEU A 195 0.85 -3.29 -1.49
N LEU A 196 1.66 -3.04 -0.46
CA LEU A 196 1.43 -3.56 0.89
C LEU A 196 0.00 -3.31 1.43
N PRO A 197 -0.68 -2.19 1.13
CA PRO A 197 -2.06 -1.99 1.58
C PRO A 197 -3.09 -2.96 0.97
N SER A 198 -2.85 -3.56 -0.19
CA SER A 198 -3.75 -4.58 -0.77
C SER A 198 -3.50 -5.98 -0.21
N VAL A 199 -2.26 -6.27 0.21
CA VAL A 199 -1.85 -7.57 0.77
C VAL A 199 -2.76 -8.08 1.89
N PRO A 200 -3.10 -7.30 2.94
CA PRO A 200 -3.99 -7.80 4.01
C PRO A 200 -5.42 -8.10 3.51
N ILE A 201 -5.89 -7.40 2.47
CA ILE A 201 -7.21 -7.62 1.87
C ILE A 201 -7.22 -8.96 1.13
N PHE A 202 -6.18 -9.20 0.32
CA PHE A 202 -5.99 -10.46 -0.38
C PHE A 202 -5.76 -11.64 0.57
N ALA A 203 -5.01 -11.43 1.65
CA ALA A 203 -4.83 -12.42 2.70
C ALA A 203 -6.15 -12.76 3.41
N TYR A 204 -7.00 -11.76 3.71
CA TYR A 204 -8.33 -11.97 4.28
C TYR A 204 -9.21 -12.84 3.37
N ILE A 205 -9.28 -12.51 2.07
CA ILE A 205 -10.06 -13.28 1.08
C ILE A 205 -9.55 -14.72 1.01
N SER A 206 -8.23 -14.89 0.94
CA SER A 206 -7.58 -16.21 0.91
C SER A 206 -7.87 -17.04 2.16
N GLY A 207 -7.77 -16.42 3.34
CA GLY A 207 -8.05 -17.08 4.62
C GLY A 207 -9.52 -17.48 4.75
N LYS A 208 -10.45 -16.62 4.31
CA LYS A 208 -11.88 -16.92 4.25
C LYS A 208 -12.17 -18.14 3.36
N TYR A 209 -11.52 -18.21 2.20
CA TYR A 209 -11.64 -19.36 1.29
C TYR A 209 -11.08 -20.64 1.90
N LEU A 210 -9.85 -20.61 2.43
CA LEU A 210 -9.24 -21.79 3.04
C LEU A 210 -10.06 -22.32 4.22
N SER A 211 -10.65 -21.42 5.02
CA SER A 211 -11.55 -21.79 6.12
C SER A 211 -12.83 -22.47 5.64
N SER A 212 -13.29 -22.16 4.43
CA SER A 212 -14.50 -22.78 3.85
C SER A 212 -14.28 -24.20 3.30
N LEU A 213 -13.04 -24.59 3.05
CA LEU A 213 -12.70 -25.88 2.43
C LEU A 213 -12.66 -27.06 3.41
N ASN A 214 -12.84 -26.84 4.72
CA ASN A 214 -12.78 -27.88 5.76
C ASN A 214 -11.57 -28.84 5.59
N LEU A 215 -10.41 -28.29 5.24
CA LEU A 215 -9.20 -29.07 4.99
C LEU A 215 -8.66 -29.66 6.30
N SER A 216 -8.16 -30.89 6.24
CA SER A 216 -7.41 -31.45 7.35
C SER A 216 -6.11 -30.68 7.60
N ASN A 217 -5.61 -30.69 8.84
CA ASN A 217 -4.36 -30.03 9.22
C ASN A 217 -3.20 -30.39 8.27
N LYS A 218 -3.09 -31.65 7.84
CA LYS A 218 -2.06 -32.10 6.89
C LYS A 218 -2.17 -31.37 5.54
N LYS A 219 -3.38 -31.22 4.98
CA LYS A 219 -3.59 -30.53 3.70
C LYS A 219 -3.33 -29.03 3.82
N LEU A 220 -3.73 -28.41 4.93
CA LEU A 220 -3.40 -27.01 5.22
C LEU A 220 -1.88 -26.78 5.28
N TRP A 221 -1.16 -27.66 5.98
CA TRP A 221 0.31 -27.60 6.03
C TRP A 221 0.95 -27.77 4.66
N LEU A 222 0.47 -28.70 3.84
CA LEU A 222 0.99 -28.88 2.48
C LEU A 222 0.77 -27.64 1.59
N LEU A 223 -0.34 -26.93 1.76
CA LEU A 223 -0.61 -25.69 1.04
C LEU A 223 0.18 -24.49 1.59
N PHE A 224 0.41 -24.44 2.91
CA PHE A 224 1.10 -23.34 3.57
C PHE A 224 2.63 -23.48 3.53
N LEU A 225 3.18 -24.69 3.40
CA LEU A 225 4.61 -24.94 3.42
C LEU A 225 5.37 -24.21 2.31
N PRO A 226 4.94 -24.23 1.02
CA PRO A 226 5.59 -23.45 -0.03
C PRO A 226 5.55 -21.95 0.25
N PHE A 227 4.43 -21.45 0.78
CA PHE A 227 4.31 -20.06 1.19
C PHE A 227 5.33 -19.71 2.29
N LEU A 228 5.46 -20.55 3.30
CA LEU A 228 6.41 -20.36 4.39
C LEU A 228 7.85 -20.43 3.89
N LEU A 229 8.21 -21.44 3.10
CA LEU A 229 9.56 -21.60 2.54
C LEU A 229 9.96 -20.42 1.67
N PHE A 230 9.04 -19.89 0.84
CA PHE A 230 9.29 -18.69 0.05
C PHE A 230 9.62 -17.50 0.94
N ASN A 231 8.80 -17.23 1.96
CA ASN A 231 9.02 -16.11 2.88
C ASN A 231 10.30 -16.29 3.71
N LEU A 232 10.62 -17.52 4.12
CA LEU A 232 11.86 -17.82 4.85
C LEU A 232 13.09 -17.65 3.95
N TYR A 233 13.02 -18.03 2.68
CA TYR A 233 14.13 -17.84 1.75
C TYR A 233 14.45 -16.36 1.51
N PHE A 234 13.44 -15.55 1.18
CA PHE A 234 13.64 -14.12 0.93
C PHE A 234 13.86 -13.34 2.23
N GLY A 235 13.02 -13.54 3.24
CA GLY A 235 13.16 -12.87 4.55
C GLY A 235 14.42 -13.30 5.30
N GLY A 236 14.84 -14.56 5.18
CA GLY A 236 16.03 -15.11 5.83
C GLY A 236 17.33 -14.47 5.34
N LYS A 237 17.40 -14.02 4.07
CA LYS A 237 18.55 -13.27 3.54
C LYS A 237 18.83 -12.00 4.36
N HIS A 238 17.78 -11.32 4.84
CA HIS A 238 17.94 -10.13 5.67
C HIS A 238 18.37 -10.44 7.10
N ILE A 239 18.09 -11.65 7.58
CA ILE A 239 18.50 -12.14 8.91
C ILE A 239 19.97 -12.55 8.88
N ILE A 240 20.48 -13.13 7.80
CA ILE A 240 21.87 -13.64 7.72
C ILE A 240 22.90 -12.52 7.45
N ASP A 241 22.48 -11.27 7.44
CA ASP A 241 23.37 -10.12 7.22
C ASP A 241 24.40 -9.98 8.36
N LYS A 242 25.64 -10.38 8.06
CA LYS A 242 26.77 -10.40 9.00
C LYS A 242 27.03 -9.04 9.63
N ASP A 243 26.98 -7.97 8.85
CA ASP A 243 27.27 -6.62 9.35
C ASP A 243 26.21 -6.18 10.37
N LYS A 244 24.93 -6.53 10.15
CA LYS A 244 23.87 -6.22 11.12
C LYS A 244 24.14 -6.89 12.47
N TRP A 245 24.50 -8.17 12.46
CA TRP A 245 24.84 -8.88 13.70
C TRP A 245 26.12 -8.37 14.34
N GLN A 246 27.14 -8.04 13.55
CA GLN A 246 28.35 -7.42 14.07
C GLN A 246 28.04 -6.09 14.77
N TYR A 247 27.19 -5.26 14.20
CA TYR A 247 26.76 -4.01 14.81
C TYR A 247 25.93 -4.24 16.09
N LEU A 248 24.92 -5.12 16.05
CA LEU A 248 24.07 -5.43 17.20
C LEU A 248 24.84 -6.04 18.38
N LEU A 249 25.89 -6.82 18.09
CA LEU A 249 26.78 -7.38 19.10
C LEU A 249 27.90 -6.42 19.54
N GLY A 250 27.89 -5.17 19.05
CA GLY A 250 28.89 -4.15 19.40
C GLY A 250 30.29 -4.42 18.85
N LYS A 251 30.44 -5.29 17.85
CA LYS A 251 31.74 -5.65 17.24
C LYS A 251 32.24 -4.61 16.24
N ILE A 252 31.33 -3.84 15.64
CA ILE A 252 31.65 -2.73 14.75
C ILE A 252 30.92 -1.47 15.22
N SER A 253 31.50 -0.31 14.94
CA SER A 253 30.89 0.98 15.28
C SER A 253 29.70 1.30 14.36
N LYS A 254 28.88 2.27 14.76
CA LYS A 254 27.81 2.81 13.92
C LYS A 254 28.35 3.35 12.59
N ASP A 255 29.46 4.08 12.64
CA ASP A 255 30.07 4.66 11.45
C ASP A 255 30.56 3.58 10.48
N GLU A 256 31.21 2.55 11.01
CA GLU A 256 31.70 1.43 10.21
C GLU A 256 30.54 0.64 9.59
N PHE A 257 29.46 0.40 10.33
CA PHE A 257 28.26 -0.24 9.80
C PHE A 257 27.64 0.59 8.66
N LEU A 258 27.50 1.90 8.85
CA LEU A 258 26.88 2.78 7.86
C LEU A 258 27.76 2.97 6.62
N GLU A 259 29.09 3.06 6.74
CA GLU A 259 29.99 3.08 5.59
C GLU A 259 29.88 1.81 4.74
N ARG A 260 29.71 0.65 5.36
CA ARG A 260 29.57 -0.62 4.65
C ARG A 260 28.21 -0.77 3.97
N LYS A 261 27.15 -0.20 4.55
CA LYS A 261 25.76 -0.37 4.08
C LYS A 261 25.25 0.75 3.19
N CYS A 262 25.79 1.94 3.32
CA CYS A 262 25.30 3.12 2.64
C CYS A 262 26.46 3.77 1.87
N SER A 263 26.45 3.62 0.54
CA SER A 263 27.46 4.21 -0.36
C SER A 263 27.65 5.70 -0.12
N ASP A 264 26.57 6.40 0.21
CA ASP A 264 26.54 7.85 0.29
C ASP A 264 26.88 8.37 1.69
N TYR A 265 27.08 7.47 2.67
CA TYR A 265 27.27 7.84 4.07
C TYR A 265 28.49 8.74 4.26
N LYS A 266 29.60 8.42 3.59
CA LYS A 266 30.84 9.22 3.65
C LYS A 266 30.60 10.66 3.21
N SER A 267 29.89 10.84 2.10
CA SER A 267 29.57 12.17 1.56
C SER A 267 28.65 12.94 2.51
N ILE A 268 27.62 12.30 3.05
CA ILE A 268 26.69 12.93 4.00
C ILE A 268 27.41 13.31 5.30
N LYS A 269 28.27 12.43 5.83
CA LYS A 269 29.07 12.69 7.02
C LYS A 269 29.99 13.89 6.82
N PHE A 270 30.70 13.94 5.69
CA PHE A 270 31.56 15.06 5.34
C PHE A 270 30.79 16.39 5.31
N ILE A 271 29.62 16.43 4.65
CA ILE A 271 28.77 17.63 4.60
C ILE A 271 28.40 18.06 6.02
N ASN A 272 27.85 17.15 6.84
CA ASN A 272 27.41 17.46 8.19
C ASN A 272 28.53 18.00 9.11
N GLU A 273 29.77 17.59 8.87
CA GLU A 273 30.95 18.04 9.63
C GLU A 273 31.48 19.41 9.13
N HIS A 274 31.24 19.77 7.88
CA HIS A 274 31.83 20.94 7.22
C HIS A 274 30.82 22.04 6.85
N THR A 275 29.52 21.84 7.08
CA THR A 275 28.50 22.88 6.90
C THR A 275 27.92 23.34 8.24
N PRO A 276 27.57 24.64 8.39
CA PRO A 276 26.87 25.14 9.58
C PRO A 276 25.57 24.35 9.82
N LYS A 277 25.24 24.15 11.10
CA LYS A 277 23.97 23.54 11.52
C LYS A 277 22.79 24.48 11.34
#